data_AF-Q5TC01-F1
#
_entry.id   AF-Q5TC01-F1
#
_cell.length_a   1.000
_cell.length_b   1.000
_cell.length_c   1.000
_cell.angle_alpha   90.00
_cell.angle_beta   90.00
_cell.angle_gamma   90.00
#
_symmetry.space_group_name_H-M   'P 1'
#
loop_
_entity.id
_entity.type
_entity.pdbx_description
1 polymer ?
#
loop_
_entity_poly.entity_id
_entity_poly.type
_entity_poly.pdbx_seq_one_letter_code
_entity_poly.pdbx_strand_id
1 'polypeptide(L)'
;MDELKKEVSMDDHKLSLDELHRKYGTDLSRGLTSARAAEILARDGPNALTPPPTTPEWIKFCRQLFGGFSMLLWIGAILCFLAYSIQAATEEEPQNDNLYLGVVLSAVVIITGCFSYYQEAKSSKIMESFKNMVPQQALVIRNG
;
A
#
# COMPACT_ATOMS: atom_id res chain seq x y z
N MET A 1 2.38 -5.54 -18.82
CA MET A 1 2.86 -5.87 -17.45
C MET A 1 1.73 -6.43 -16.59
N ASP A 2 0.56 -5.78 -16.50
CA ASP A 2 -0.60 -6.38 -15.80
C ASP A 2 -1.19 -7.61 -16.50
N GLU A 3 -1.05 -7.74 -17.83
CA GLU A 3 -1.42 -8.98 -18.54
C GLU A 3 -0.51 -10.19 -18.26
N LEU A 4 0.72 -9.99 -17.75
CA LEU A 4 1.61 -11.10 -17.34
C LEU A 4 1.30 -11.62 -15.93
N LYS A 5 0.38 -10.97 -15.20
CA LYS A 5 -0.25 -11.54 -13.99
C LYS A 5 -1.42 -12.45 -14.34
N LYS A 6 -1.71 -12.68 -15.64
CA LYS A 6 -2.63 -13.74 -16.06
C LYS A 6 -2.11 -15.06 -15.50
N GLU A 7 -3.04 -15.77 -14.87
CA GLU A 7 -2.84 -17.00 -14.11
C GLU A 7 -1.77 -17.90 -14.74
N VAL A 8 -0.67 -18.12 -14.01
CA VAL A 8 0.24 -19.19 -14.36
C VAL A 8 -0.56 -20.48 -14.20
N SER A 9 -0.90 -21.11 -15.32
CA SER A 9 -1.60 -22.39 -15.28
C SER A 9 -0.68 -23.43 -14.62
N MET A 10 -1.08 -23.92 -13.44
CA MET A 10 -0.36 -24.92 -12.67
C MET A 10 -1.03 -26.29 -12.84
N ASP A 11 -0.53 -27.07 -13.80
CA ASP A 11 -1.03 -28.42 -14.12
C ASP A 11 -0.16 -29.55 -13.53
N ASP A 12 0.82 -29.21 -12.70
CA ASP A 12 1.83 -30.16 -12.20
C ASP A 12 1.26 -31.30 -11.36
N HIS A 13 0.09 -31.08 -10.77
CA HIS A 13 -0.67 -32.09 -10.01
C HIS A 13 -1.24 -33.23 -10.89
N LYS A 14 -1.22 -33.08 -12.22
CA LYS A 14 -1.65 -34.11 -13.18
C LYS A 14 -0.51 -35.00 -13.66
N LEU A 15 0.74 -34.63 -13.40
CA LEU A 15 1.92 -35.37 -13.81
C LEU A 15 2.15 -36.59 -12.90
N SER A 16 2.73 -37.65 -13.47
CA SER A 16 3.22 -38.77 -12.66
C SER A 16 4.45 -38.37 -11.84
N LEU A 17 4.77 -39.15 -10.79
CA LEU A 17 5.92 -38.88 -9.93
C LEU A 17 7.26 -38.88 -10.70
N ASP A 18 7.39 -39.73 -11.71
CA ASP A 18 8.60 -39.82 -12.56
C ASP A 18 8.76 -38.57 -13.44
N GLU A 19 7.66 -38.11 -14.05
CA GLU A 19 7.63 -36.89 -14.84
C GLU A 19 7.94 -35.65 -13.98
N LEU A 20 7.40 -35.61 -12.76
CA LEU A 20 7.64 -34.52 -11.80
C LEU A 20 9.10 -34.49 -11.33
N HIS A 21 9.66 -35.65 -10.99
CA HIS A 21 11.08 -35.83 -10.66
C HIS A 21 11.96 -35.31 -11.79
N ARG A 22 11.67 -35.68 -13.04
CA ARG A 22 12.44 -35.26 -14.21
C ARG A 22 12.28 -33.77 -14.51
N LYS A 23 11.08 -33.21 -14.31
CA LYS A 23 10.79 -31.79 -14.55
C LYS A 23 11.56 -30.86 -13.61
N TYR A 24 11.61 -31.20 -12.31
CA TYR A 24 12.26 -30.36 -11.29
C TYR A 24 13.68 -30.81 -10.94
N GLY A 25 14.12 -31.98 -11.39
CA GLY A 25 15.45 -32.53 -11.10
C GLY A 25 15.67 -32.77 -9.61
N THR A 26 14.66 -33.28 -8.90
CA THR A 26 14.69 -33.48 -7.43
C THR A 26 14.45 -34.93 -7.05
N ASP A 27 15.27 -35.52 -6.20
CA ASP A 27 15.03 -36.88 -5.70
C ASP A 27 13.77 -36.94 -4.82
N LEU A 28 12.91 -37.95 -5.03
CA LEU A 28 11.65 -38.09 -4.28
C LEU A 28 11.84 -38.50 -2.82
N SER A 29 12.98 -39.10 -2.48
CA SER A 29 13.32 -39.60 -1.15
C SER A 29 14.37 -38.76 -0.44
N ARG A 30 15.39 -38.29 -1.16
CA ARG A 30 16.54 -37.54 -0.63
C ARG A 30 16.44 -36.03 -0.84
N GLY A 31 15.47 -35.57 -1.62
CA GLY A 31 15.29 -34.17 -1.96
C GLY A 31 16.41 -33.61 -2.84
N LEU A 32 16.60 -32.29 -2.77
CA LEU A 32 17.67 -31.58 -3.46
C LEU A 32 18.98 -31.58 -2.65
N THR A 33 20.10 -31.44 -3.35
CA THR A 33 21.38 -31.19 -2.68
C THR A 33 21.45 -29.76 -2.12
N SER A 34 22.22 -29.56 -1.06
CA SER A 34 22.40 -28.21 -0.47
C SER A 34 22.97 -27.20 -1.46
N ALA A 35 23.89 -27.66 -2.33
CA ALA A 35 24.49 -26.83 -3.38
C ALA A 35 23.44 -26.40 -4.41
N ARG A 36 22.62 -27.35 -4.89
CA ARG A 36 21.56 -27.04 -5.87
C ARG A 36 20.49 -26.13 -5.28
N ALA A 37 20.14 -26.32 -4.02
CA ALA A 37 19.19 -25.44 -3.33
C ALA A 37 19.71 -24.00 -3.21
N ALA A 38 21.00 -23.82 -2.91
CA ALA A 38 21.63 -22.50 -2.86
C ALA A 38 21.70 -21.81 -4.23
N GLU A 39 21.98 -22.58 -5.29
CA GLU A 39 21.97 -22.08 -6.68
C GLU A 39 20.57 -21.61 -7.09
N ILE A 40 19.53 -22.40 -6.80
CA ILE A 40 18.14 -22.03 -7.09
C ILE A 40 17.73 -20.79 -6.28
N LEU A 41 18.14 -20.69 -5.01
CA LEU A 41 17.87 -19.51 -4.18
C LEU A 41 18.50 -18.24 -4.76
N ALA A 42 19.73 -18.33 -5.28
CA ALA A 42 20.41 -17.20 -5.92
C ALA A 42 19.76 -16.81 -7.26
N ARG A 43 19.20 -17.78 -7.99
CA ARG A 43 18.53 -17.56 -9.28
C ARG A 43 17.11 -16.99 -9.12
N ASP A 44 16.30 -17.57 -8.25
CA ASP A 44 14.86 -17.27 -8.13
C ASP A 44 14.55 -16.28 -7.01
N GLY A 45 15.48 -16.11 -6.07
CA GLY A 45 15.30 -15.27 -4.89
C GLY A 45 14.62 -15.99 -3.72
N PRO A 46 14.45 -15.30 -2.58
CA PRO A 46 13.80 -15.86 -1.40
C PRO A 46 12.34 -16.24 -1.68
N ASN A 47 11.88 -17.35 -1.07
CA ASN A 47 10.47 -17.72 -1.05
C ASN A 47 9.67 -16.81 -0.10
N ALA A 48 9.54 -15.54 -0.49
CA ALA A 48 8.82 -14.52 0.24
C ALA A 48 8.05 -13.64 -0.74
N LEU A 49 6.85 -13.22 -0.33
CA LEU A 49 6.09 -12.25 -1.10
C LEU A 49 6.85 -10.93 -1.13
N THR A 50 7.22 -10.46 -2.33
CA THR A 50 7.84 -9.15 -2.48
C THR A 50 6.79 -8.09 -2.09
N PRO A 51 7.02 -7.29 -1.05
CA PRO A 51 6.06 -6.28 -0.65
C PRO A 51 5.91 -5.25 -1.76
N PRO A 52 4.69 -4.79 -2.06
CA PRO A 52 4.52 -3.70 -3.01
C PRO A 52 5.28 -2.46 -2.51
N PRO A 53 5.77 -1.60 -3.42
CA PRO A 53 6.45 -0.37 -3.04
C PRO A 53 5.55 0.46 -2.12
N THR A 54 6.08 0.82 -0.95
CA THR A 54 5.33 1.59 0.04
C THR A 54 5.37 3.07 -0.32
N THR A 55 4.21 3.70 -0.33
CA THR A 55 4.13 5.17 -0.38
C THR A 55 4.35 5.73 1.03
N PRO A 56 5.16 6.79 1.20
CA PRO A 56 5.32 7.46 2.48
C PRO A 56 3.98 7.91 3.07
N GLU A 57 3.81 7.77 4.39
CA GLU A 57 2.54 8.06 5.07
C GLU A 57 2.10 9.52 4.94
N TRP A 58 3.04 10.47 4.91
CA TRP A 58 2.72 11.88 4.69
C TRP A 58 2.11 12.12 3.30
N ILE A 59 2.51 11.36 2.28
CA ILE A 59 1.92 11.44 0.93
C ILE A 59 0.49 10.91 0.94
N LYS A 60 0.23 9.80 1.64
CA LYS A 60 -1.12 9.25 1.79
C LYS A 60 -2.03 10.25 2.53
N PHE A 61 -1.53 10.85 3.60
CA PHE A 61 -2.25 11.88 4.35
C PHE A 61 -2.57 13.11 3.48
N CYS A 62 -1.59 13.63 2.73
CA CYS A 62 -1.84 14.74 1.80
C CYS A 62 -2.86 14.36 0.72
N ARG A 63 -2.80 13.14 0.18
CA ARG A 63 -3.78 12.66 -0.81
C ARG A 63 -5.20 12.67 -0.25
N GLN A 64 -5.36 12.38 1.04
CA GLN A 64 -6.65 12.43 1.71
C GLN A 64 -7.13 13.86 1.96
N LEU A 65 -6.23 14.81 2.22
CA LEU A 65 -6.55 16.23 2.39
C LEU A 65 -6.93 16.94 1.08
N PHE A 66 -6.41 16.48 -0.06
CA PHE A 66 -6.64 17.08 -1.38
C PHE A 66 -7.51 16.20 -2.29
N GLY A 67 -8.25 15.23 -1.72
CA GLY A 67 -9.14 14.34 -2.46
C GLY A 67 -10.59 14.84 -2.49
N GLY A 68 -11.23 14.77 -3.67
CA GLY A 68 -12.69 14.92 -3.82
C GLY A 68 -13.27 16.21 -3.23
N PHE A 69 -14.15 16.07 -2.22
CA PHE A 69 -14.85 17.19 -1.58
C PHE A 69 -13.92 18.15 -0.82
N SER A 70 -12.80 17.65 -0.27
CA SER A 70 -11.86 18.47 0.49
C SER A 70 -11.22 19.57 -0.37
N MET A 71 -11.04 19.35 -1.68
CA MET A 71 -10.57 20.38 -2.60
C MET A 71 -11.54 21.55 -2.74
N LEU A 72 -12.85 21.27 -2.78
CA LEU A 72 -13.88 22.32 -2.85
C LEU A 72 -13.87 23.18 -1.58
N LEU A 73 -13.70 22.54 -0.42
CA LEU A 73 -13.60 23.23 0.86
C LEU A 73 -12.31 24.05 0.99
N TRP A 74 -11.18 23.55 0.49
CA TRP A 74 -9.93 24.32 0.43
C TRP A 74 -10.07 25.57 -0.44
N ILE A 75 -10.68 25.44 -1.62
CA ILE A 75 -10.97 26.59 -2.48
C ILE A 75 -11.88 27.59 -1.75
N GLY A 76 -12.94 27.10 -1.08
CA GLY A 76 -13.81 27.94 -0.26
C GLY A 76 -13.07 28.68 0.85
N ALA A 77 -12.21 28.00 1.60
CA ALA A 77 -11.40 28.59 2.66
C ALA A 77 -10.45 29.66 2.12
N ILE A 78 -9.76 29.39 1.00
CA ILE A 78 -8.87 30.35 0.33
C ILE A 78 -9.66 31.59 -0.13
N LEU A 79 -10.85 31.41 -0.70
CA LEU A 79 -11.71 32.52 -1.11
C LEU A 79 -12.19 33.35 0.09
N CYS A 80 -12.51 32.72 1.22
CA CYS A 80 -12.85 33.43 2.46
C CYS A 80 -11.68 34.29 2.98
N PHE A 81 -10.46 33.75 2.99
CA PHE A 81 -9.27 34.50 3.38
C PHE A 81 -8.94 35.64 2.40
N LEU A 82 -9.13 35.41 1.09
CA LEU A 82 -8.96 36.45 0.07
C LEU A 82 -9.98 37.59 0.26
N ALA A 83 -11.25 37.25 0.46
CA ALA A 83 -12.32 38.22 0.70
C ALA A 83 -12.06 39.05 1.96
N TYR A 84 -11.66 38.40 3.06
CA TYR A 84 -11.25 39.09 4.29
C TYR A 84 -10.05 40.03 4.06
N SER A 85 -9.06 39.59 3.28
CA SER A 85 -7.87 40.39 2.99
C SER A 85 -8.22 41.66 2.18
N ILE A 86 -9.16 41.57 1.25
CA ILE A 86 -9.64 42.73 0.47
C ILE A 86 -10.46 43.67 1.36
N GLN A 87 -11.35 43.14 2.20
CA GLN A 87 -12.15 43.94 3.15
C GLN A 87 -11.24 44.68 4.15
N ALA A 88 -10.26 43.98 4.73
CA ALA A 88 -9.30 44.57 5.65
C ALA A 88 -8.40 45.65 5.02
N ALA A 89 -8.23 45.65 3.70
CA ALA A 89 -7.50 46.69 2.98
C ALA A 89 -8.37 47.88 2.56
N THR A 90 -9.70 47.71 2.50
CA THR A 90 -10.64 48.71 1.96
C THR A 90 -11.44 49.42 3.05
N GLU A 91 -11.71 48.75 4.16
CA GLU A 91 -12.56 49.23 5.26
C GLU A 91 -11.73 49.46 6.54
N GLU A 92 -12.02 50.54 7.29
CA GLU A 92 -11.34 50.85 8.56
C GLU A 92 -11.69 49.84 9.68
N GLU A 93 -12.89 49.26 9.65
CA GLU A 93 -13.34 48.21 10.59
C GLU A 93 -13.84 46.96 9.84
N PRO A 94 -12.96 46.05 9.41
CA PRO A 94 -13.36 44.86 8.69
C PRO A 94 -14.11 43.86 9.59
N GLN A 95 -15.23 43.33 9.12
CA GLN A 95 -15.93 42.24 9.80
C GLN A 95 -15.11 40.94 9.75
N ASN A 96 -14.96 40.30 10.91
CA ASN A 96 -14.15 39.07 11.05
C ASN A 96 -14.87 37.80 10.59
N ASP A 97 -16.08 37.90 10.05
CA ASP A 97 -16.91 36.74 9.67
C ASP A 97 -16.21 35.85 8.62
N ASN A 98 -15.61 36.47 7.60
CA ASN A 98 -14.87 35.75 6.56
C ASN A 98 -13.60 35.07 7.09
N LEU A 99 -12.94 35.68 8.09
CA LEU A 99 -11.78 35.08 8.76
C LEU A 99 -12.21 33.85 9.56
N TYR A 100 -13.25 33.96 10.39
CA TYR A 100 -13.77 32.83 11.16
C TYR A 100 -14.25 31.70 10.25
N LEU A 101 -14.98 32.03 9.18
CA LEU A 101 -15.46 31.04 8.22
C LEU A 101 -14.30 30.30 7.54
N GLY A 102 -13.25 31.01 7.11
CA GLY A 102 -12.06 30.40 6.51
C GLY A 102 -11.32 29.46 7.47
N VAL A 103 -11.17 29.86 8.74
CA VAL A 103 -10.55 29.02 9.78
C VAL A 103 -11.40 27.78 10.07
N VAL A 104 -12.72 27.92 10.20
CA VAL A 104 -13.65 26.80 10.44
C VAL A 104 -13.61 25.82 9.27
N LEU A 105 -13.67 26.31 8.03
CA LEU A 105 -13.58 25.45 6.84
C LEU A 105 -12.25 24.68 6.79
N SER A 106 -11.14 25.35 7.08
CA SER A 106 -9.82 24.71 7.13
C SER A 106 -9.76 23.62 8.22
N ALA A 107 -10.29 23.90 9.41
CA ALA A 107 -10.36 22.94 10.51
C ALA A 107 -11.22 21.71 10.14
N VAL A 108 -12.36 21.92 9.49
CA VAL A 108 -13.23 20.83 9.01
C VAL A 108 -12.49 19.93 8.02
N VAL A 109 -11.71 20.49 7.09
CA VAL A 109 -10.92 19.69 6.13
C VAL A 109 -9.83 18.89 6.83
N ILE A 110 -9.13 19.47 7.81
CA ILE A 110 -8.09 18.77 8.56
C ILE A 110 -8.69 17.61 9.35
N ILE A 111 -9.80 17.85 10.07
CA ILE A 111 -10.46 16.81 10.88
C ILE A 111 -10.96 15.67 9.98
N THR A 112 -11.68 16.00 8.90
CA THR A 112 -12.17 14.98 7.95
C THR A 112 -11.03 14.22 7.29
N GLY A 113 -9.94 14.89 6.91
CA GLY A 113 -8.71 14.27 6.40
C GLY A 113 -8.09 13.27 7.38
N CYS A 114 -7.96 13.64 8.65
CA CYS A 114 -7.48 12.75 9.71
C CYS A 114 -8.37 11.51 9.87
N PHE A 115 -9.70 11.68 9.90
CA PHE A 115 -10.64 10.55 10.03
C PHE A 115 -10.56 9.58 8.85
N SER A 116 -10.47 10.10 7.63
CA SER A 116 -10.35 9.27 6.44
C SER A 116 -8.99 8.57 6.36
N TYR A 117 -7.90 9.27 6.70
CA TYR A 117 -6.57 8.64 6.79
C TYR A 117 -6.55 7.51 7.82
N TYR A 118 -7.17 7.72 8.99
CA TYR A 118 -7.26 6.68 10.01
C TYR A 118 -8.02 5.43 9.52
N GLN A 119 -9.10 5.61 8.76
CA GLN A 119 -9.84 4.50 8.16
C GLN A 119 -9.01 3.73 7.12
N GLU A 120 -8.27 4.46 6.27
CA GLU A 120 -7.40 3.85 5.26
C GLU A 120 -6.18 3.15 5.89
N ALA A 121 -5.58 3.75 6.92
CA ALA A 121 -4.48 3.17 7.68
C ALA A 121 -4.90 1.87 8.38
N LYS A 122 -6.11 1.83 8.95
CA LYS A 122 -6.68 0.62 9.55
C LYS A 122 -6.84 -0.50 8.53
N SER A 123 -7.32 -0.19 7.32
CA SER A 123 -7.43 -1.15 6.21
C SER A 123 -6.06 -1.68 5.79
N SER A 124 -5.08 -0.78 5.62
CA SER A 124 -3.71 -1.13 5.24
C SER A 124 -3.04 -2.07 6.26
N LYS A 125 -3.29 -1.86 7.55
CA LYS A 125 -2.76 -2.71 8.63
C LYS A 125 -3.31 -4.15 8.59
N ILE A 126 -4.55 -4.33 8.12
CA ILE A 126 -5.12 -5.67 7.92
C ILE A 126 -4.40 -6.38 6.76
N MET A 127 -4.10 -5.67 5.67
CA MET A 127 -3.34 -6.27 4.56
C MET A 127 -1.92 -6.68 5.00
N GLU A 128 -1.29 -5.90 5.86
CA GLU A 128 0.04 -6.21 6.39
C GLU A 128 0.06 -7.50 7.24
N SER A 129 -1.03 -7.81 7.94
CA SER A 129 -1.13 -9.07 8.71
C SER A 129 -1.09 -10.32 7.82
N PHE A 130 -1.49 -10.23 6.55
CA PHE A 130 -1.37 -11.34 5.60
C PHE A 130 0.08 -11.73 5.33
N LYS A 131 1.03 -10.78 5.37
CA LYS A 131 2.45 -11.12 5.23
C LYS A 131 2.94 -12.02 6.37
N ASN A 132 2.37 -11.85 7.55
CA ASN A 132 2.71 -12.63 8.74
C ASN A 132 2.07 -14.03 8.75
N MET A 133 1.24 -14.37 7.77
CA MET A 133 0.67 -15.71 7.64
C MET A 133 1.57 -16.71 6.90
N VAL A 134 2.65 -16.24 6.24
CA VAL A 134 3.67 -17.13 5.69
C VAL A 134 4.46 -17.74 6.86
N PRO A 135 4.59 -19.08 6.96
CA PRO A 135 5.30 -19.72 8.06
C PRO A 135 6.77 -19.29 8.08
N GLN A 136 7.28 -18.98 9.27
CA GLN A 136 8.66 -18.50 9.47
C GLN A 136 9.72 -19.59 9.22
N GLN A 137 9.34 -20.85 9.34
CA GLN A 137 10.19 -22.01 9.14
C GLN A 137 9.44 -23.08 8.35
N ALA A 138 10.19 -23.86 7.58
CA ALA A 138 9.67 -25.00 6.83
C ALA A 138 10.57 -26.22 7.08
N LEU A 139 9.95 -27.38 7.29
CA LEU A 139 10.66 -28.66 7.32
C LEU A 139 10.90 -29.10 5.87
N VAL A 140 12.16 -29.31 5.50
CA VAL A 140 12.56 -29.73 4.15
C VAL A 140 13.54 -30.90 4.23
N ILE A 141 13.49 -31.80 3.24
CA ILE A 141 14.44 -32.89 3.10
C ILE A 141 15.51 -32.46 2.09
N ARG A 142 16.78 -32.53 2.48
CA ARG A 142 17.93 -32.16 1.63
C ARG A 142 19.12 -33.06 1.93
N ASN A 143 19.59 -33.78 0.91
CA ASN A 143 20.66 -34.77 0.99
C ASN A 143 20.30 -36.04 1.81
N GLY A 144 19.03 -36.44 1.82
CA GLY A 144 18.52 -37.53 2.67
C GLY A 144 18.16 -37.06 4.07
#